data_AF-A0A8J8ERR9-F1
#
_entry.id   AF-A0A8J8ERR9-F1
#
_cell.length_a   1.000
_cell.length_b   1.000
_cell.length_c   1.000
_cell.angle_alpha   90.00
_cell.angle_beta   90.00
_cell.angle_gamma   90.00
#
_symmetry.space_group_name_H-M   'P 1'
#
loop_
_entity.id
_entity.type
_entity.pdbx_description
1 polymer ?
#
loop_
_entity_poly.entity_id
_entity_poly.type
_entity_poly.pdbx_seq_one_letter_code
_entity_poly.pdbx_strand_id
1 'polypeptide(L)'
;MTKLDELDLKLIYLLMDNSRLSISELAERLSVSRPTVKTRLEKLEKEGIIQRYTIKLNPELQRAHNVVALIIKTDEPEKLQEFEEIIE
;
A
#
# COMPACT_ATOMS: atom_id res chain seq x y z
N MET A 1 0.96 -18.19 2.03
CA MET A 1 1.42 -16.78 2.13
C MET A 1 2.91 -16.80 2.40
N THR A 2 3.71 -16.21 1.52
CA THR A 2 5.16 -16.11 1.73
C THR A 2 5.42 -15.24 2.96
N LYS A 3 6.21 -15.74 3.91
CA LYS A 3 6.57 -14.97 5.09
C LYS A 3 7.50 -13.84 4.66
N LEU A 4 7.07 -12.60 4.86
CA LEU A 4 7.91 -11.41 4.70
C LEU A 4 8.97 -11.40 5.80
N ASP A 5 10.23 -11.20 5.42
CA ASP A 5 11.30 -10.97 6.39
C ASP A 5 11.49 -9.48 6.69
N GLU A 6 12.34 -9.16 7.67
CA GLU A 6 12.57 -7.77 8.08
C GLU A 6 13.15 -6.90 6.96
N LEU A 7 13.93 -7.48 6.04
CA LEU A 7 14.51 -6.76 4.93
C LEU A 7 13.42 -6.39 3.92
N ASP A 8 12.53 -7.33 3.61
CA ASP A 8 11.38 -7.11 2.73
C ASP A 8 10.48 -5.99 3.30
N LEU A 9 10.21 -6.01 4.61
CA LEU A 9 9.43 -4.95 5.28
C LEU A 9 10.11 -3.59 5.17
N LYS A 10 11.41 -3.49 5.49
CA LYS A 10 12.17 -2.22 5.38
C LYS A 10 12.20 -1.70 3.96
N LEU A 11 12.34 -2.58 2.96
CA LEU A 11 12.28 -2.22 1.55
C LEU A 11 10.92 -1.62 1.18
N ILE A 12 9.83 -2.25 1.61
CA ILE A 12 8.47 -1.74 1.40
C ILE A 12 8.30 -0.36 2.03
N TYR A 13 8.76 -0.17 3.28
CA TYR A 13 8.66 1.13 3.95
C TYR A 13 9.43 2.24 3.22
N LEU A 14 10.63 1.95 2.70
CA LEU A 14 11.37 2.92 1.89
C LEU A 14 10.64 3.29 0.60
N LEU A 15 10.01 2.32 -0.07
CA LEU A 15 9.24 2.54 -1.29
C LEU A 15 7.91 3.26 -1.04
N MET A 16 7.27 3.04 0.12
CA MET A 16 6.07 3.78 0.53
C MET A 16 6.36 5.26 0.79
N ASP A 17 7.53 5.55 1.38
CA ASP A 17 8.01 6.92 1.58
C ASP A 17 8.40 7.58 0.26
N ASN A 18 9.21 6.89 -0.55
CA ASN A 18 9.62 7.36 -1.87
C ASN A 18 9.84 6.20 -2.84
N SER A 19 8.83 5.94 -3.68
CA SER A 19 8.88 4.88 -4.69
C SER A 19 9.86 5.12 -5.84
N ARG A 20 10.45 6.32 -5.94
CA ARG A 20 11.43 6.69 -6.98
C ARG A 20 12.88 6.38 -6.59
N LEU A 21 13.13 5.86 -5.39
CA LEU A 21 14.46 5.46 -4.96
C LEU A 21 15.03 4.41 -5.91
N SER A 22 16.26 4.64 -6.39
CA SER A 22 16.97 3.70 -7.23
C SER A 22 17.39 2.45 -6.44
N ILE A 23 17.64 1.35 -7.15
CA ILE A 23 18.19 0.12 -6.54
C ILE A 23 19.49 0.42 -5.78
N SER A 24 20.30 1.35 -6.26
CA SER A 24 21.55 1.76 -5.60
C SER A 24 21.30 2.43 -4.25
N GLU A 25 20.36 3.38 -4.19
CA GLU A 25 20.01 4.07 -2.94
C GLU A 25 19.34 3.13 -1.94
N LEU A 26 18.47 2.24 -2.41
CA LEU A 26 17.83 1.22 -1.57
C LEU A 26 18.88 0.27 -0.98
N ALA A 27 19.85 -0.18 -1.80
CA ALA A 27 20.93 -1.06 -1.36
C ALA A 27 21.81 -0.39 -0.28
N GLU A 28 22.14 0.89 -0.47
CA GLU A 28 22.88 1.69 0.50
C GLU A 28 22.11 1.83 1.83
N ARG A 29 20.84 2.28 1.76
CA ARG A 29 20.00 2.47 2.96
C ARG A 29 19.73 1.18 3.73
N LEU A 30 19.61 0.06 3.03
CA LEU A 30 19.36 -1.26 3.63
C LEU A 30 20.66 -2.00 4.00
N SER A 31 21.83 -1.45 3.68
CA SER A 31 23.14 -2.08 3.90
C SER A 31 23.24 -3.49 3.29
N VAL A 32 22.75 -3.65 2.05
CA VAL A 32 22.80 -4.90 1.29
C VAL A 32 23.29 -4.67 -0.13
N SER A 33 23.54 -5.75 -0.89
CA SER A 33 23.98 -5.64 -2.27
C SER A 33 22.83 -5.23 -3.21
N ARG A 34 23.15 -4.55 -4.32
CA ARG A 34 22.17 -4.20 -5.38
C ARG A 34 21.43 -5.44 -5.94
N PRO A 35 22.11 -6.58 -6.23
CA PRO A 35 21.42 -7.80 -6.62
C PRO A 35 20.40 -8.29 -5.57
N THR A 36 20.74 -8.20 -4.28
CA THR A 36 19.81 -8.58 -3.19
C THR A 36 18.52 -7.76 -3.28
N VAL A 37 18.63 -6.43 -3.38
CA VAL A 37 17.46 -5.53 -3.51
C VAL A 37 16.65 -5.87 -4.76
N LYS A 38 17.31 -6.05 -5.91
CA LYS A 38 16.64 -6.39 -7.17
C LYS A 38 15.83 -7.68 -7.05
N THR A 39 16.43 -8.75 -6.53
CA THR A 39 15.74 -10.03 -6.34
C THR A 39 14.57 -9.93 -5.35
N ARG A 40 14.70 -9.13 -4.28
CA ARG A 40 13.58 -8.90 -3.35
C ARG A 40 12.43 -8.17 -4.03
N LEU A 41 12.72 -7.10 -4.77
CA LEU A 41 11.72 -6.33 -5.53
C LEU A 41 10.96 -7.23 -6.52
N GLU A 42 11.68 -7.98 -7.35
CA GLU A 42 11.08 -8.90 -8.34
C GLU A 42 10.20 -9.96 -7.65
N LYS A 43 10.62 -10.48 -6.50
CA LYS A 43 9.83 -11.42 -5.70
C LYS A 43 8.54 -10.76 -5.18
N LEU A 44 8.64 -9.58 -4.57
CA LEU A 44 7.49 -8.87 -4.00
C LEU A 44 6.46 -8.49 -5.06
N GLU A 45 6.92 -8.10 -6.26
CA GLU A 45 6.05 -7.82 -7.41
C GLU A 45 5.39 -9.09 -7.95
N LYS A 46 6.18 -10.16 -8.15
CA LYS A 46 5.68 -11.44 -8.66
C LYS A 46 4.66 -12.10 -7.73
N GLU A 47 4.84 -11.96 -6.42
CA GLU A 47 3.92 -12.47 -5.41
C GLU A 47 2.67 -11.58 -5.23
N GLY A 48 2.58 -10.45 -5.94
CA GLY A 48 1.47 -9.51 -5.83
C GLY A 48 1.44 -8.75 -4.51
N ILE A 49 2.54 -8.74 -3.76
CA ILE A 49 2.70 -7.95 -2.52
C ILE A 49 2.89 -6.49 -2.89
N ILE A 50 3.72 -6.19 -3.89
CA ILE A 50 3.73 -4.89 -4.57
C ILE A 50 2.86 -5.02 -5.81
N GLN A 51 1.66 -4.46 -5.74
CA GLN A 51 0.68 -4.57 -6.82
C GLN A 51 0.84 -3.49 -7.90
N ARG A 52 1.31 -2.30 -7.50
CA ARG A 52 1.38 -1.13 -8.37
C ARG A 52 2.32 -0.07 -7.81
N TYR A 53 3.01 0.63 -8.71
CA TYR A 53 3.60 1.94 -8.44
C TYR A 53 2.67 3.03 -8.95
N THR A 54 2.36 3.99 -8.09
CA THR A 54 1.40 5.05 -8.40
C THR A 54 1.87 6.39 -7.85
N ILE A 55 1.17 7.44 -8.25
CA ILE A 55 1.35 8.79 -7.73
C ILE A 55 0.25 9.08 -6.69
N LYS A 56 0.59 9.88 -5.68
CA LYS A 56 -0.40 10.55 -4.83
C LYS A 56 -0.77 11.86 -5.52
N LEU A 57 -1.95 11.92 -6.11
CA LEU A 57 -2.44 13.12 -6.78
C LEU A 57 -2.87 14.18 -5.73
N ASN A 58 -2.71 15.45 -6.07
CA ASN A 58 -3.33 16.52 -5.28
C ASN A 58 -4.86 16.33 -5.27
N PRO A 59 -5.51 16.22 -4.09
CA PRO A 59 -6.96 16.05 -3.99
C PRO A 59 -7.75 17.15 -4.71
N GLU A 60 -7.27 18.40 -4.70
CA GLU A 60 -7.93 19.55 -5.37
C GLU A 60 -8.00 19.38 -6.90
N LEU A 61 -7.08 18.60 -7.48
CA LEU A 61 -7.07 18.29 -8.91
C LEU A 61 -7.92 17.05 -9.24
N GLN A 62 -8.32 16.29 -8.22
CA GLN A 62 -9.10 15.09 -8.34
C GLN A 62 -10.59 15.48 -8.37
N ARG A 63 -11.07 15.94 -9.53
CA ARG A 63 -12.47 16.38 -9.74
C ARG A 63 -13.55 15.32 -9.49
N ALA A 64 -13.17 14.08 -9.24
CA ALA A 64 -14.08 12.98 -8.98
C ALA A 64 -13.45 12.06 -7.94
N HIS A 65 -14.28 11.52 -7.06
CA HIS A 65 -13.99 10.64 -5.91
C HIS A 65 -13.69 11.39 -4.60
N ASN A 66 -14.71 12.08 -4.09
CA ASN A 66 -14.82 12.28 -2.66
C ASN A 66 -15.05 10.89 -2.04
N VAL A 67 -14.01 10.30 -1.46
CA VAL A 67 -14.17 9.10 -0.64
C VAL A 67 -14.78 9.55 0.68
N VAL A 68 -16.05 9.19 0.91
CA VAL A 68 -16.72 9.41 2.18
C VAL A 68 -16.51 8.18 3.04
N ALA A 69 -15.79 8.34 4.16
CA ALA A 69 -15.73 7.31 5.19
C ALA A 69 -16.85 7.58 6.19
N LEU A 70 -17.85 6.70 6.25
CA LEU A 70 -18.92 6.77 7.24
C LEU A 70 -18.60 5.80 8.37
N ILE A 71 -18.49 6.30 9.61
CA ILE A 71 -18.39 5.45 10.80
C ILE A 71 -19.72 5.58 11.53
N ILE A 72 -20.49 4.50 11.54
CA ILE A 72 -21.78 4.45 12.23
C ILE A 72 -21.58 3.73 13.55
N LYS A 73 -22.08 4.35 14.61
CA LYS A 73 -22.22 3.72 15.91
C LYS A 73 -23.71 3.69 16.25
N THR A 74 -24.23 2.50 16.49
CA THR A 74 -25.63 2.27 16.83
C THR A 74 -25.71 1.34 18.03
N ASP A 75 -26.72 1.55 18.87
CA ASP A 75 -27.08 0.62 19.94
C ASP A 75 -28.13 -0.40 19.47
N GLU A 76 -28.62 -0.26 18.23
CA GLU A 76 -29.57 -1.14 17.55
C GLU A 76 -28.88 -1.74 16.29
N PRO A 77 -28.18 -2.89 16.42
CA PRO A 77 -27.42 -3.47 15.32
C PRO A 77 -28.30 -4.07 14.22
N GLU A 78 -29.53 -4.49 14.52
CA GLU A 78 -30.47 -5.02 13.51
C GLU A 78 -30.77 -4.02 12.37
N LYS A 79 -30.70 -2.70 12.64
CA LYS A 79 -30.94 -1.66 11.64
C LYS A 79 -29.79 -1.47 10.65
N LEU A 80 -28.63 -2.11 10.87
CA LEU A 80 -27.51 -2.05 9.93
C LEU A 80 -27.84 -2.75 8.60
N GLN A 81 -28.65 -3.81 8.63
CA GLN A 81 -29.06 -4.51 7.40
C GLN A 81 -29.94 -3.62 6.51
N GLU A 82 -30.89 -2.90 7.10
CA GLU A 82 -31.71 -1.92 6.39
C GLU A 82 -30.86 -0.77 5.82
N PHE A 83 -29.81 -0.37 6.54
CA PHE A 83 -28.91 0.68 6.11
C PHE A 83 -27.99 0.25 4.94
N GLU A 84 -27.51 -0.99 4.96
CA GLU A 84 -26.72 -1.56 3.86
C GLU A 84 -27.51 -1.59 2.54
N GLU A 85 -28.79 -1.95 2.57
CA GLU A 85 -29.67 -1.93 1.39
C GLU A 85 -29.91 -0.52 0.81
N ILE A 86 -29.76 0.54 1.60
CA ILE A 86 -29.94 1.94 1.16
C ILE A 86 -28.67 2.50 0.48
N ILE A 87 -27.50 1.96 0.83
CA ILE A 87 -26.20 2.44 0.32
C ILE A 87 -25.75 1.71 -0.95
N GLU A 88 -26.22 0.49 -1.20
CA GLU A 88 -26.09 -0.18 -2.50
C GLU A 88 -26.91 0.49 -3.62
#